data_AF-A0A2E9W9W6-F1
#
_entry.id   AF-A0A2E9W9W6-F1
#
_cell.length_a   1.000
_cell.length_b   1.000
_cell.length_c   1.000
_cell.angle_alpha   90.00
_cell.angle_beta   90.00
_cell.angle_gamma   90.00
#
_symmetry.space_group_name_H-M   'P 1'
#
loop_
_entity.id
_entity.type
_entity.pdbx_description
1 polymer ?
#
loop_
_entity_poly.entity_id
_entity_poly.type
_entity_poly.pdbx_seq_one_letter_code
_entity_poly.pdbx_strand_id
1 'polypeptide(L)' 'MSDARGAAIPETGGIANPPVIILIEPQLGDNIGKAARAMLNCGLVDLRLVRPRDGWPNER' A
#
# COMPACT_ATOMS: atom_id res chain seq x y z
N MET A 1 -4.02 3.67 30.22
CA MET A 1 -4.34 4.12 28.84
C MET A 1 -3.14 3.82 27.94
N SER A 2 -2.91 2.53 27.71
CA SER A 2 -1.80 2.00 26.91
C SER A 2 -2.19 0.57 26.61
N ASP A 3 -2.77 0.33 25.45
CA ASP A 3 -2.23 -0.59 24.43
C ASP A 3 -3.24 -0.71 23.29
N ALA A 4 -2.83 -0.32 22.09
CA ALA A 4 -3.62 -0.52 20.87
C ALA A 4 -2.70 -0.75 19.65
N ARG A 5 -1.50 -1.31 19.86
CA ARG A 5 -0.58 -1.67 18.76
C ARG A 5 -0.75 -3.14 18.32
N GLY A 6 -1.97 -3.65 18.41
CA GLY A 6 -2.34 -5.02 18.06
C GLY A 6 -2.68 -5.19 16.58
N ALA A 7 -1.72 -4.94 15.69
CA ALA A 7 -1.61 -5.58 14.38
C ALA A 7 -0.21 -5.23 13.87
N ALA A 8 0.66 -6.24 13.78
CA ALA A 8 2.03 -6.08 13.32
C ALA A 8 2.04 -5.44 11.93
N ILE A 9 2.26 -4.13 11.87
CA ILE A 9 2.68 -3.45 10.66
C ILE A 9 4.07 -4.02 10.34
N PRO A 10 4.32 -4.53 9.11
CA PRO A 10 5.63 -5.02 8.75
C PRO A 10 6.64 -3.89 9.01
N GLU A 11 7.60 -4.18 9.89
CA GLU A 11 8.58 -3.24 10.42
C GLU A 11 9.26 -2.53 9.25
N THR A 12 8.77 -1.35 8.89
CA THR A 12 9.33 -0.58 7.78
C THR A 12 10.60 0.04 8.32
N GLY A 13 11.72 -0.68 8.32
CA GLY A 13 13.06 -0.16 8.59
C GLY A 13 13.25 0.79 9.80
N GLY A 14 12.41 0.70 10.85
CA GLY A 14 12.49 1.58 12.02
C GLY A 14 11.78 2.95 11.93
N ILE A 15 10.94 3.22 10.92
CA ILE A 15 10.09 4.43 10.91
C ILE A 15 8.84 4.20 11.78
N ALA A 16 8.72 4.98 12.85
CA ALA A 16 7.67 4.83 13.88
C ALA A 16 6.23 5.01 13.36
N ASN A 17 6.04 5.57 12.16
CA ASN A 17 4.78 5.66 11.42
C ASN A 17 5.11 5.74 9.93
N PRO A 18 5.21 4.62 9.20
CA PRO A 18 5.53 4.67 7.78
C PRO A 18 4.41 5.34 6.98
N PRO A 19 4.73 6.03 5.88
CA PRO A 19 3.71 6.63 5.04
C PRO A 19 2.89 5.56 4.33
N VAL A 20 1.63 5.89 4.10
CA VAL A 20 0.69 5.07 3.35
C VAL A 20 0.50 5.70 1.98
N ILE A 21 0.66 4.90 0.93
CA ILE A 21 0.36 5.33 -0.43
C ILE A 21 -1.08 4.95 -0.76
N ILE A 22 -1.90 5.91 -1.18
CA ILE A 22 -3.30 5.70 -1.51
C ILE A 22 -3.52 6.02 -2.98
N LEU A 23 -3.93 5.02 -3.77
CA LEU A 23 -4.32 5.22 -5.17
C LEU A 23 -5.84 5.35 -5.25
N ILE A 24 -6.30 6.53 -5.67
CA ILE A 24 -7.71 6.82 -5.89
C ILE A 24 -8.03 6.58 -7.36
N GLU A 25 -9.04 5.76 -7.59
CA GLU A 25 -9.56 5.41 -8.92
C GLU A 25 -8.46 5.04 -9.94
N PRO A 26 -7.52 4.14 -9.59
CA PRO A 26 -6.51 3.69 -10.53
C PRO A 26 -7.16 3.04 -11.76
N GLN A 27 -6.59 3.33 -12.92
CA GLN A 27 -7.22 3.03 -14.21
C GLN A 27 -6.86 1.66 -14.77
N LEU A 28 -5.65 1.16 -14.51
CA LEU A 28 -5.15 -0.13 -15.03
C LEU A 28 -4.45 -0.88 -13.89
N GLY A 29 -4.64 -2.20 -13.81
CA GLY A 29 -3.95 -3.07 -12.84
C GLY A 29 -2.42 -2.99 -12.94
N ASP A 30 -1.89 -2.89 -14.17
CA ASP A 30 -0.45 -2.73 -14.43
C ASP A 30 0.13 -1.46 -13.78
N ASN A 31 -0.65 -0.37 -13.70
CA ASN A 31 -0.21 0.85 -13.01
C ASN A 31 -0.12 0.64 -11.49
N ILE A 32 -1.02 -0.17 -10.91
CA ILE A 32 -0.97 -0.55 -9.49
C ILE A 32 0.30 -1.36 -9.22
N GLY A 33 0.61 -2.34 -10.08
CA GLY A 33 1.84 -3.14 -10.00
C GLY A 33 3.12 -2.30 -10.12
N LYS A 34 3.16 -1.36 -11.07
CA LYS A 34 4.27 -0.41 -11.24
C LYS A 34 4.46 0.49 -10.01
N ALA A 35 3.37 1.01 -9.46
CA ALA A 35 3.41 1.81 -8.23
C ALA A 35 3.94 0.98 -7.04
N ALA A 36 3.41 -0.24 -6.84
CA ALA A 36 3.88 -1.15 -5.80
C ALA A 36 5.37 -1.49 -5.95
N ARG A 37 5.86 -1.71 -7.19
CA ARG A 37 7.28 -1.93 -7.46
C ARG A 37 8.13 -0.73 -7.09
N ALA A 38 7.71 0.48 -7.48
CA ALA A 38 8.41 1.70 -7.13
C ALA A 38 8.45 1.93 -5.60
N MET A 39 7.35 1.62 -4.91
CA MET A 39 7.27 1.66 -3.45
C MET A 39 8.31 0.74 -2.80
N LEU A 40 8.40 -0.52 -3.25
CA LEU A 40 9.38 -1.47 -2.71
C LEU A 40 10.82 -1.02 -2.96
N ASN A 41 11.12 -0.41 -4.10
CA ASN A 41 12.44 0.17 -4.37
C ASN A 41 12.79 1.31 -3.39
N CYS A 42 11.78 1.95 -2.81
CA CYS A 42 11.91 3.03 -1.82
C CYS A 42 11.67 2.56 -0.37
N GLY A 43 11.55 1.25 -0.12
CA GLY A 43 11.27 0.70 1.21
C GLY A 43 9.87 1.02 1.75
N LEU A 44 8.91 1.33 0.89
CA LEU A 44 7.51 1.59 1.26
C LEU A 44 6.65 0.34 1.03
N VAL A 45 5.76 0.02 1.97
CA VAL A 45 5.05 -1.27 1.98
C VAL A 45 3.53 -1.19 2.21
N ASP A 46 2.97 -0.05 2.63
CA ASP A 46 1.52 0.12 2.81
C ASP A 46 0.90 0.82 1.59
N LEU A 47 0.19 0.03 0.76
CA LEU A 47 -0.56 0.49 -0.41
C LEU A 47 -2.05 0.25 -0.19
N ARG A 48 -2.86 1.30 -0.35
CA ARG A 48 -4.32 1.23 -0.26
C ARG A 48 -4.97 1.70 -1.55
N LEU A 49 -6.07 1.06 -1.91
CA LEU A 49 -6.81 1.34 -3.14
C LEU A 49 -8.20 1.86 -2.81
N VAL A 50 -8.63 2.90 -3.52
CA VAL A 50 -9.98 3.46 -3.40
C VAL A 50 -10.64 3.43 -4.77
N ARG A 51 -11.77 2.72 -4.88
CA ARG A 51 -12.57 2.59 -6.12
C ARG A 51 -11.75 2.30 -7.39
N PRO A 52 -10.89 1.27 -7.46
CA PRO A 52 -10.23 0.88 -8.71
C PRO A 52 -11.23 0.71 -9.85
N ARG A 53 -10.92 1.26 -11.04
CA ARG A 53 -11.85 1.23 -12.18
C ARG A 53 -12.23 -0.19 -12.59
N ASP A 54 -11.23 -1.07 -12.65
CA ASP A 54 -11.39 -2.47 -13.05
C ASP A 54 -11.61 -3.42 -11.86
N GLY A 55 -11.80 -2.89 -10.65
CA GLY A 55 -11.81 -3.68 -9.42
C GLY A 55 -10.42 -4.15 -8.97
N TRP A 56 -10.37 -4.73 -7.77
CA TRP A 56 -9.16 -5.36 -7.21
C TRP A 56 -9.55 -6.44 -6.19
N PRO A 57 -8.91 -7.63 -6.16
CA PRO A 57 -7.84 -8.10 -7.06
C PRO A 57 -8.30 -8.19 -8.52
N ASN A 58 -7.37 -7.96 -9.47
CA ASN A 58 -7.62 -8.14 -10.89
C ASN A 58 -7.03 -9.50 -11.33
N GLU A 59 -7.72 -10.22 -12.20
CA GLU A 59 -7.30 -11.55 -12.71
C GLU A 59 -6.18 -11.47 -13.76
N ARG A 60 -5.87 -10.26 -14.26
CA ARG A 60 -4.80 -10.00 -15.22
C ARG A 60 -3.59 -9.33 -14.60
#